data_AF-A0A925ZY99-F1
#
_entry.id   AF-A0A925ZY99-F1
#
_cell.length_a   1.000
_cell.length_b   1.000
_cell.length_c   1.000
_cell.angle_alpha   90.00
_cell.angle_beta   90.00
_cell.angle_gamma   90.00
#
_symmetry.space_group_name_H-M   'P 1'
#
loop_
_entity.id
_entity.type
_entity.pdbx_description
1 polymer ?
#
loop_
_entity_poly.entity_id
_entity_poly.type
_entity_poly.pdbx_seq_one_letter_code
_entity_poly.pdbx_strand_id
1 'polypeptide(L)'
;MRIHVLPAALLILALACSKTADAPPDLAKGPNLPDGKNAPALITALDSVTMAGMEQKTGVWQDADASSEWRARLSSGKVRVIDERLLVGEGSSRRITHYFTDEGKLAAAIEFRIQTVQGTDRPASQQFVLLKLEFTGDSATLTEKTVDGESVPVLPFEIENARKHSMDLLAAAGSAPATVPAKP
;
A
#
# COMPACT_ATOMS: atom_id res chain seq x y z
N MET A 1 -52.37 46.47 16.19
CA MET A 1 -53.15 47.00 15.05
C MET A 1 -52.43 48.24 14.49
N ARG A 2 -51.65 48.06 13.41
CA ARG A 2 -51.12 49.14 12.54
C ARG A 2 -50.65 48.52 11.22
N ILE A 3 -51.58 48.57 10.26
CA ILE A 3 -51.51 48.87 8.82
C ILE A 3 -50.17 48.61 8.08
N HIS A 4 -50.31 47.83 7.00
CA HIS A 4 -49.35 47.55 5.93
C HIS A 4 -48.94 48.77 5.11
N VAL A 5 -47.68 48.76 4.62
CA VAL A 5 -47.30 49.41 3.36
C VAL A 5 -46.34 48.47 2.61
N LEU A 6 -46.83 47.86 1.53
CA LEU A 6 -46.05 47.46 0.34
C LEU A 6 -45.92 48.73 -0.56
N PRO A 7 -44.94 48.88 -1.49
CA PRO A 7 -44.75 47.92 -2.58
C PRO A 7 -43.35 47.88 -3.26
N ALA A 8 -43.32 47.17 -4.38
CA ALA A 8 -42.47 47.34 -5.57
C ALA A 8 -41.30 46.36 -5.74
N ALA A 9 -41.60 45.37 -6.57
CA ALA A 9 -40.65 44.49 -7.22
C ALA A 9 -39.62 45.27 -8.06
N LEU A 10 -38.38 44.80 -8.07
CA LEU A 10 -37.55 44.86 -9.25
C LEU A 10 -36.76 43.56 -9.39
N LEU A 11 -37.18 42.79 -10.38
CA LEU A 11 -36.51 41.62 -10.91
C LEU A 11 -35.27 42.09 -11.67
N ILE A 12 -34.06 41.74 -11.21
CA ILE A 12 -32.86 41.79 -12.06
C ILE A 12 -32.25 40.39 -12.06
N LEU A 13 -32.47 39.74 -13.20
CA LEU A 13 -31.77 38.55 -13.67
C LEU A 13 -30.34 38.99 -14.03
N ALA A 14 -29.31 38.45 -13.36
CA ALA A 14 -27.94 38.54 -13.82
C ALA A 14 -27.30 37.15 -13.82
N LEU A 15 -26.86 36.79 -15.02
CA LEU A 15 -26.25 35.52 -15.41
C LEU A 15 -24.98 35.20 -14.64
N ALA A 16 -24.81 33.90 -14.42
CA ALA A 16 -23.58 33.11 -14.34
C ALA A 16 -22.23 33.84 -14.16
N CYS A 17 -21.54 33.48 -13.08
CA CYS A 17 -20.11 33.24 -13.15
C CYS A 17 -19.81 31.90 -12.49
N SER A 18 -19.66 30.88 -13.34
CA SER A 18 -19.02 29.62 -13.01
C SER A 18 -17.59 29.92 -12.57
N LYS A 19 -17.35 30.07 -11.28
CA LYS A 19 -15.99 29.87 -10.75
C LYS A 19 -15.81 28.36 -10.60
N THR A 20 -15.31 27.75 -11.67
CA THR A 20 -14.34 26.67 -11.54
C THR A 20 -13.36 27.08 -10.46
N ALA A 21 -13.45 26.46 -9.30
CA ALA A 21 -12.38 26.51 -8.33
C ALA A 21 -11.20 25.84 -9.03
N ASP A 22 -10.28 26.66 -9.52
CA ASP A 22 -8.94 26.24 -9.90
C ASP A 22 -8.37 25.47 -8.71
N ALA A 23 -8.32 24.14 -8.84
CA ALA A 23 -7.50 23.33 -7.97
C ALA A 23 -6.07 23.88 -8.09
N PRO A 24 -5.36 24.16 -6.98
CA PRO A 24 -4.00 24.66 -7.05
C PRO A 24 -3.14 23.69 -7.88
N PRO A 25 -2.25 24.20 -8.75
CA PRO A 25 -1.51 23.40 -9.75
C PRO A 25 -0.54 22.37 -9.15
N ASP A 26 -0.46 22.27 -7.83
CA ASP A 26 0.45 21.36 -7.12
C ASP A 26 -0.18 20.01 -6.75
N LEU A 27 -1.48 19.80 -7.02
CA LEU A 27 -2.15 18.52 -6.75
C LEU A 27 -1.82 17.41 -7.76
N ALA A 28 -1.10 17.71 -8.85
CA ALA A 28 -0.65 16.72 -9.83
C ALA A 28 0.65 16.02 -9.41
N LYS A 29 1.36 16.53 -8.40
CA LYS A 29 2.50 15.84 -7.79
C LYS A 29 1.99 15.12 -6.56
N GLY A 30 2.24 13.81 -6.49
CA GLY A 30 1.96 13.05 -5.28
C GLY A 30 2.72 13.62 -4.07
N PRO A 31 2.50 13.08 -2.86
CA PRO A 31 3.23 13.53 -1.69
C PRO A 31 4.75 13.50 -1.94
N ASN A 32 5.46 14.52 -1.46
CA ASN A 32 6.91 14.58 -1.53
C ASN A 32 7.49 13.53 -0.57
N LEU A 33 7.87 12.38 -1.12
CA LEU A 33 8.40 11.24 -0.37
C LEU A 33 9.93 11.22 -0.45
N PRO A 34 10.62 10.70 0.58
CA PRO A 34 12.06 10.47 0.49
C PRO A 34 12.38 9.51 -0.66
N ASP A 35 13.56 9.69 -1.28
CA ASP A 35 14.05 8.89 -2.41
C ASP A 35 14.13 7.39 -2.10
N GLY A 36 14.24 7.04 -0.81
CA GLY A 36 14.24 5.66 -0.32
C GLY A 36 15.64 5.08 -0.12
N LYS A 37 16.69 5.90 -0.10
CA LYS A 37 18.04 5.45 0.34
C LYS A 37 18.10 5.04 1.81
N ASN A 38 17.09 5.42 2.59
CA ASN A 38 16.92 5.05 3.99
C ASN A 38 15.54 4.41 4.13
N ALA A 39 15.51 3.09 4.19
CA ALA A 39 14.27 2.31 4.30
C ALA A 39 13.43 2.70 5.54
N PRO A 40 14.00 2.87 6.76
CA PRO A 40 13.23 3.34 7.91
C PRO A 40 12.52 4.68 7.69
N ALA A 41 13.22 5.65 7.09
CA ALA A 41 12.64 6.96 6.78
C ALA A 41 11.52 6.85 5.74
N LEU A 42 11.68 5.99 4.73
CA LEU A 42 10.67 5.73 3.72
C LEU A 42 9.44 5.03 4.30
N ILE A 43 9.64 3.99 5.11
CA ILE A 43 8.56 3.27 5.81
C ILE A 43 7.79 4.27 6.67
N THR A 44 8.47 5.05 7.52
CA THR A 44 7.82 6.04 8.38
C THR A 44 7.04 7.08 7.56
N ALA A 45 7.62 7.56 6.46
CA ALA A 45 6.96 8.51 5.58
C ALA A 45 5.72 7.93 4.90
N LEU A 46 5.67 6.62 4.65
CA LEU A 46 4.55 5.92 3.98
C LEU A 46 3.56 5.25 4.93
N ASP A 47 3.96 5.01 6.19
CA ASP A 47 3.13 4.46 7.28
C ASP A 47 2.31 5.55 7.98
N SER A 48 2.84 6.78 8.04
CA SER A 48 2.04 7.95 8.41
C SER A 48 0.91 8.18 7.40
N VAL A 49 -0.14 8.92 7.79
CA VAL A 49 -1.41 9.17 7.04
C VAL A 49 -1.22 9.84 5.65
N THR A 50 0.01 9.96 5.14
CA THR A 50 0.45 10.51 3.84
C THR A 50 -0.04 9.76 2.60
N MET A 51 -0.66 8.59 2.75
CA MET A 51 -1.19 7.83 1.61
C MET A 51 -2.62 8.21 1.21
N ALA A 52 -3.27 9.09 1.98
CA ALA A 52 -4.55 9.67 1.57
C ALA A 52 -4.33 10.55 0.32
N GLY A 53 -4.97 10.20 -0.78
CA GLY A 53 -4.88 10.94 -2.06
C GLY A 53 -3.89 10.37 -3.08
N MET A 54 -3.15 9.29 -2.75
CA MET A 54 -2.38 8.55 -3.75
C MET A 54 -3.30 7.85 -4.75
N GLU A 55 -2.87 7.83 -6.01
CA GLU A 55 -3.47 6.95 -7.02
C GLU A 55 -3.33 5.50 -6.59
N GLN A 56 -4.34 4.69 -6.87
CA GLN A 56 -4.37 3.27 -6.50
C GLN A 56 -4.55 2.39 -7.72
N LYS A 57 -3.89 1.23 -7.65
CA LYS A 57 -4.14 0.09 -8.52
C LYS A 57 -4.42 -1.12 -7.64
N THR A 58 -5.31 -1.97 -8.08
CA THR A 58 -5.58 -3.25 -7.41
C THR A 58 -5.52 -4.38 -8.42
N GLY A 59 -5.21 -5.57 -7.95
CA GLY A 59 -5.26 -6.75 -8.78
C GLY A 59 -5.06 -8.03 -8.00
N VAL A 60 -4.89 -9.10 -8.76
CA VAL A 60 -4.56 -10.42 -8.25
C VAL A 60 -3.21 -10.80 -8.83
N TRP A 61 -2.34 -11.36 -8.00
CA TRP A 61 -1.13 -12.03 -8.43
C TRP A 61 -1.35 -13.53 -8.28
N GLN A 62 -0.98 -14.30 -9.29
CA GLN A 62 -1.18 -15.74 -9.28
C GLN A 62 0.05 -16.42 -9.87
N ASP A 63 0.48 -17.49 -9.21
CA ASP A 63 1.44 -18.47 -9.70
C ASP A 63 0.79 -19.86 -9.64
N ALA A 64 1.52 -20.91 -10.01
CA ALA A 64 1.01 -22.28 -10.12
C ALA A 64 0.33 -22.78 -8.84
N ASP A 65 0.84 -22.39 -7.66
CA ASP A 65 0.44 -22.95 -6.37
C ASP A 65 -0.23 -21.92 -5.42
N ALA A 66 -0.31 -20.64 -5.80
CA ALA A 66 -0.79 -19.57 -4.92
C ALA A 66 -1.44 -18.40 -5.67
N SER A 67 -2.40 -17.73 -5.03
CA SER A 67 -3.05 -16.53 -5.55
C SER A 67 -3.28 -15.51 -4.44
N SER A 68 -2.82 -14.27 -4.61
CA SER A 68 -2.93 -13.20 -3.64
C SER A 68 -3.60 -11.97 -4.24
N GLU A 69 -4.38 -11.27 -3.43
CA GLU A 69 -4.91 -9.96 -3.78
C GLU A 69 -3.88 -8.89 -3.40
N TRP A 70 -3.75 -7.85 -4.22
CA TRP A 70 -2.84 -6.75 -3.92
C TRP A 70 -3.47 -5.39 -4.21
N ARG A 71 -2.98 -4.38 -3.48
CA ARG A 71 -3.28 -2.97 -3.66
C ARG A 71 -2.00 -2.17 -3.71
N ALA A 72 -1.70 -1.62 -4.86
CA ALA A 72 -0.59 -0.70 -5.06
C ALA A 72 -1.05 0.75 -4.85
N ARG A 73 -0.17 1.56 -4.26
CA ARG A 73 -0.34 3.01 -4.12
C ARG A 73 0.82 3.71 -4.82
N LEU A 74 0.48 4.76 -5.54
CA LEU A 74 1.38 5.44 -6.46
C LEU A 74 1.60 6.89 -6.03
N SER A 75 2.86 7.34 -6.14
CA SER A 75 3.21 8.77 -6.10
C SER A 75 3.73 9.17 -7.47
N SER A 76 3.12 10.19 -8.08
CA SER A 76 3.51 10.70 -9.41
C SER A 76 3.65 9.58 -10.46
N GLY A 77 2.68 8.64 -10.49
CA GLY A 77 2.65 7.51 -11.42
C GLY A 77 3.61 6.37 -11.13
N LYS A 78 4.43 6.46 -10.08
CA LYS A 78 5.35 5.40 -9.64
C LYS A 78 4.77 4.63 -8.47
N VAL A 79 4.86 3.30 -8.49
CA VAL A 79 4.45 2.46 -7.36
C VAL A 79 5.39 2.67 -6.19
N ARG A 80 4.83 2.97 -5.01
CA ARG A 80 5.56 3.24 -3.76
C ARG A 80 5.31 2.18 -2.71
N VAL A 81 4.08 1.71 -2.64
CA VAL A 81 3.64 0.71 -1.67
C VAL A 81 2.79 -0.31 -2.38
N ILE A 82 2.97 -1.59 -2.05
CA ILE A 82 2.02 -2.65 -2.38
C ILE A 82 1.64 -3.36 -1.08
N ASP A 83 0.35 -3.34 -0.73
CA ASP A 83 -0.19 -4.24 0.27
C ASP A 83 -0.70 -5.51 -0.42
N GLU A 84 -0.19 -6.66 0.00
CA GLU A 84 -0.57 -7.98 -0.48
C GLU A 84 -1.29 -8.74 0.63
N ARG A 85 -2.35 -9.45 0.27
CA ARG A 85 -3.05 -10.40 1.14
C ARG A 85 -3.24 -11.74 0.43
N LEU A 86 -2.82 -12.80 1.10
CA LEU A 86 -3.05 -14.19 0.71
C LEU A 86 -3.83 -14.90 1.82
N LEU A 87 -4.87 -15.63 1.44
CA LEU A 87 -5.57 -16.58 2.31
C LEU A 87 -5.17 -17.99 1.91
N VAL A 88 -4.70 -18.78 2.88
CA VAL A 88 -4.24 -20.15 2.66
C VAL A 88 -5.11 -21.08 3.51
N GLY A 89 -6.21 -21.59 2.93
CA GLY A 89 -7.14 -22.51 3.60
C GLY A 89 -7.77 -21.97 4.90
N GLU A 90 -8.37 -22.86 5.70
CA GLU A 90 -9.23 -22.52 6.86
C GLU A 90 -8.50 -21.93 8.09
N GLY A 91 -7.18 -21.72 8.04
CA GLY A 91 -6.45 -21.25 9.23
C GLY A 91 -5.15 -20.50 8.99
N SER A 92 -4.73 -20.36 7.73
CA SER A 92 -3.48 -19.65 7.41
C SER A 92 -3.77 -18.40 6.58
N SER A 93 -3.06 -17.32 6.89
CA SER A 93 -3.16 -16.06 6.16
C SER A 93 -1.80 -15.38 6.15
N ARG A 94 -1.51 -14.66 5.07
CA ARG A 94 -0.28 -13.89 4.93
C ARG A 94 -0.65 -12.49 4.47
N ARG A 95 -0.05 -11.48 5.09
CA ARG A 95 -0.11 -10.08 4.69
C ARG A 95 1.30 -9.58 4.53
N ILE A 96 1.60 -8.93 3.42
CA ILE A 96 2.90 -8.29 3.22
C ILE A 96 2.68 -6.85 2.76
N THR A 97 3.41 -5.92 3.37
CA THR A 97 3.55 -4.58 2.85
C THR A 97 4.94 -4.42 2.24
N HIS A 98 4.96 -4.09 0.95
CA HIS A 98 6.17 -3.89 0.15
C HIS A 98 6.37 -2.40 -0.09
N TYR A 99 7.56 -1.88 0.19
CA TYR A 99 7.92 -0.48 0.00
C TYR A 99 8.98 -0.35 -1.08
N PHE A 100 8.77 0.57 -2.02
CA PHE A 100 9.64 0.79 -3.17
C PHE A 100 10.20 2.20 -3.21
N THR A 101 11.47 2.29 -3.61
CA THR A 101 12.19 3.53 -3.94
C THR A 101 11.70 4.16 -5.25
N ASP A 102 12.11 5.39 -5.54
CA ASP A 102 11.63 6.13 -6.72
C ASP A 102 12.18 5.55 -8.02
N GLU A 103 13.24 4.78 -7.90
CA GLU A 103 13.89 4.02 -8.96
C GLU A 103 13.26 2.64 -9.16
N GLY A 104 12.23 2.30 -8.39
CA GLY A 104 11.54 1.01 -8.48
C GLY A 104 12.33 -0.15 -7.87
N LYS A 105 13.25 0.12 -6.93
CA LYS A 105 13.92 -0.91 -6.12
C LYS A 105 13.15 -1.18 -4.84
N LEU A 106 13.14 -2.44 -4.39
CA LEU A 106 12.61 -2.81 -3.08
C LEU A 106 13.44 -2.12 -1.98
N ALA A 107 12.77 -1.37 -1.11
CA ALA A 107 13.35 -0.74 0.06
C ALA A 107 13.05 -1.55 1.32
N ALA A 108 11.83 -2.10 1.44
CA ALA A 108 11.46 -2.93 2.57
C ALA A 108 10.30 -3.88 2.25
N ALA A 109 10.25 -4.99 2.98
CA ALA A 109 9.13 -5.93 2.99
C ALA A 109 8.82 -6.32 4.44
N ILE A 110 7.57 -6.12 4.85
CA ILE A 110 7.09 -6.44 6.19
C ILE A 110 5.98 -7.47 6.05
N GLU A 111 6.27 -8.72 6.42
CA GLU A 111 5.34 -9.84 6.38
C GLU A 111 4.80 -10.13 7.77
N PHE A 112 3.48 -10.27 7.85
CA PHE A 112 2.79 -10.91 8.97
C PHE A 112 2.04 -12.14 8.45
N ARG A 113 2.32 -13.30 9.02
CA ARG A 113 1.72 -14.57 8.63
C ARG A 113 1.19 -15.32 9.83
N ILE A 114 -0.03 -15.83 9.70
CA ILE A 114 -0.60 -16.87 10.54
C ILE A 114 -0.52 -18.16 9.74
N GLN A 115 0.06 -19.21 10.29
CA GLN A 115 0.15 -20.51 9.62
C GLN A 115 -0.28 -21.64 10.57
N THR A 116 -1.03 -22.60 10.05
CA THR A 116 -1.33 -23.83 10.77
C THR A 116 -0.19 -24.82 10.55
N VAL A 117 0.49 -25.22 11.62
CA VAL A 117 1.52 -26.25 11.59
C VAL A 117 1.00 -27.50 12.26
N GLN A 118 1.12 -28.62 11.55
CA GLN A 118 0.78 -29.95 12.03
C GLN A 118 2.02 -30.84 11.88
N GLY A 119 2.27 -31.68 12.89
CA GLY A 119 3.28 -32.74 12.81
C GLY A 119 2.63 -34.11 12.93
N THR A 120 3.38 -35.16 12.62
CA THR A 120 2.94 -36.55 12.81
C THR A 120 2.70 -36.91 14.28
N ASP A 121 3.32 -36.17 15.19
CA ASP A 121 3.39 -36.40 16.63
C ASP A 121 2.82 -35.25 17.48
N ARG A 122 2.22 -34.23 16.83
CA ARG A 122 1.66 -33.06 17.51
C ARG A 122 0.38 -32.56 16.82
N PRO A 123 -0.62 -32.11 17.61
CA PRO A 123 -1.86 -31.57 17.05
C PRO A 123 -1.59 -30.33 16.21
N ALA A 124 -2.53 -30.02 15.31
CA ALA A 124 -2.49 -28.77 14.55
C ALA A 124 -2.47 -27.58 15.50
N SER A 125 -1.56 -26.64 15.26
CA SER A 125 -1.40 -25.42 16.06
C SER A 125 -1.17 -24.23 15.15
N GLN A 126 -1.59 -23.04 15.58
CA GLN A 126 -1.28 -21.81 14.86
C GLN A 126 0.08 -21.28 15.28
N GLN A 127 0.83 -20.79 14.30
CA GLN A 127 2.05 -20.03 14.50
C GLN A 127 1.90 -18.63 13.93
N PHE A 128 2.42 -17.66 14.64
CA PHE A 128 2.47 -16.26 14.25
C PHE A 128 3.89 -15.93 13.82
N VAL A 129 4.06 -15.55 12.56
CA VAL A 129 5.35 -15.20 11.98
C VAL A 129 5.33 -13.71 11.62
N LEU A 130 6.34 -12.99 12.07
CA LEU A 130 6.65 -11.63 11.62
C LEU A 130 8.03 -11.69 10.97
N LEU A 131 8.15 -11.17 9.75
CA LEU A 131 9.41 -11.02 9.04
C LEU A 131 9.53 -9.57 8.59
N LYS A 132 10.64 -8.92 8.93
CA LYS A 132 10.98 -7.57 8.48
C LYS A 132 12.30 -7.60 7.73
N LEU A 133 12.25 -7.10 6.51
CA LEU A 133 13.41 -6.95 5.65
C LEU A 133 13.52 -5.49 5.22
N GLU A 134 14.71 -4.92 5.34
CA GLU A 134 15.05 -3.63 4.77
C GLU A 134 16.26 -3.78 3.85
N PHE A 135 16.29 -2.99 2.79
CA PHE A 135 17.27 -3.11 1.72
C PHE A 135 17.93 -1.76 1.41
N THR A 136 19.23 -1.82 1.12
CA THR A 136 19.96 -0.73 0.47
C THR A 136 20.57 -1.26 -0.82
N GLY A 137 20.01 -0.85 -1.95
CA GLY A 137 20.31 -1.46 -3.23
C GLY A 137 19.91 -2.94 -3.24
N ASP A 138 20.86 -3.82 -3.53
CA ASP A 138 20.59 -5.25 -3.64
C ASP A 138 20.84 -6.00 -2.32
N SER A 139 21.36 -5.33 -1.29
CA SER A 139 21.73 -5.95 -0.01
C SER A 139 20.66 -5.70 1.05
N ALA A 140 20.31 -6.75 1.80
CA ALA A 140 19.47 -6.61 2.99
C ALA A 140 20.31 -5.98 4.12
N THR A 141 19.84 -4.86 4.65
CA THR A 141 20.47 -4.11 5.76
C THR A 141 19.82 -4.39 7.11
N LEU A 142 18.56 -4.85 7.10
CA LEU A 142 17.86 -5.37 8.27
C LEU A 142 17.21 -6.70 7.92
N THR A 143 17.35 -7.69 8.81
CA THR A 143 16.68 -8.98 8.73
C THR A 143 16.22 -9.39 10.11
N GLU A 144 14.94 -9.26 10.39
CA GLU A 144 14.35 -9.70 11.66
C GLU A 144 13.23 -10.69 11.39
N LYS A 145 13.19 -11.78 12.15
CA LYS A 145 12.08 -12.72 12.12
C LYS A 145 11.76 -13.21 13.51
N THR A 146 10.48 -13.19 13.84
CA THR A 146 9.96 -13.78 15.08
C THR A 146 8.91 -14.83 14.76
N VAL A 147 8.95 -15.94 15.47
CA VAL A 147 7.92 -17.00 15.43
C VAL A 147 7.36 -17.14 16.83
N ASP A 148 6.07 -16.89 17.00
CA ASP A 148 5.38 -16.88 18.30
C ASP A 148 6.06 -15.95 19.34
N GLY A 149 6.65 -14.85 18.85
CA GLY A 149 7.39 -13.88 19.65
C GLY A 149 8.88 -14.20 19.83
N GLU A 150 9.32 -15.41 19.51
CA GLU A 150 10.71 -15.82 19.63
C GLU A 150 11.53 -15.46 18.40
N SER A 151 12.68 -14.83 18.61
CA SER A 151 13.59 -14.46 17.52
C SER A 151 14.19 -15.70 16.86
N VAL A 152 14.06 -15.80 15.55
CA VAL A 152 14.64 -16.88 14.75
C VAL A 152 15.47 -16.32 13.59
N PRO A 153 16.52 -17.04 13.14
CA PRO A 153 17.31 -16.61 12.00
C PRO A 153 16.47 -16.49 10.73
N VAL A 154 16.72 -15.42 9.97
CA VAL A 154 16.24 -15.30 8.58
C VAL A 154 17.20 -16.07 7.69
N LEU A 155 16.68 -17.00 6.90
CA LEU A 155 17.50 -17.78 5.98
C LEU A 155 17.72 -17.00 4.67
N PRO A 156 18.88 -17.15 4.00
CA PRO A 156 19.19 -16.38 2.78
C PRO A 156 18.14 -16.53 1.67
N PHE A 157 17.56 -17.71 1.51
CA PHE A 157 16.51 -17.93 0.50
C PHE A 157 15.21 -17.19 0.84
N GLU A 158 14.91 -16.91 2.11
CA GLU A 158 13.73 -16.15 2.50
C GLU A 158 13.86 -14.68 2.05
N ILE A 159 15.07 -14.12 2.14
CA ILE A 159 15.39 -12.78 1.65
C ILE A 159 15.26 -12.73 0.13
N GLU A 160 15.83 -13.72 -0.57
CA GLU A 160 15.76 -13.78 -2.04
C GLU A 160 14.33 -13.96 -2.54
N ASN A 161 13.56 -14.86 -1.92
CA ASN A 161 12.16 -15.08 -2.27
C ASN A 161 11.32 -13.82 -2.04
N ALA A 162 11.50 -13.14 -0.90
CA ALA A 162 10.80 -11.88 -0.64
C ALA A 162 11.16 -10.82 -1.69
N ARG A 163 12.45 -10.69 -2.03
CA ARG A 163 12.90 -9.74 -3.06
C ARG A 163 12.28 -10.05 -4.42
N LYS A 164 12.44 -11.29 -4.89
CA LYS A 164 11.92 -11.73 -6.19
C LYS A 164 10.40 -11.50 -6.27
N HIS A 165 9.66 -11.95 -5.26
CA HIS A 165 8.21 -11.81 -5.19
C HIS A 165 7.77 -10.34 -5.21
N SER A 166 8.45 -9.48 -4.45
CA SER A 166 8.16 -8.04 -4.44
C SER A 166 8.35 -7.42 -5.82
N MET A 167 9.40 -7.83 -6.55
CA MET A 167 9.68 -7.33 -7.90
C MET A 167 8.68 -7.85 -8.93
N ASP A 168 8.24 -9.11 -8.81
CA ASP A 168 7.18 -9.66 -9.65
C ASP A 168 5.85 -8.91 -9.44
N LEU A 169 5.50 -8.61 -8.17
CA LEU A 169 4.34 -7.78 -7.82
C LEU A 169 4.47 -6.35 -8.35
N LEU A 170 5.66 -5.75 -8.28
CA LEU A 170 5.91 -4.42 -8.83
C LEU A 170 5.67 -4.39 -10.34
N ALA A 171 6.14 -5.40 -11.07
CA ALA A 171 5.93 -5.51 -12.51
C ALA A 171 4.43 -5.68 -12.85
N ALA A 172 3.70 -6.50 -12.08
CA ALA A 172 2.27 -6.67 -12.23
C ALA A 172 1.50 -5.36 -11.97
N ALA A 173 1.83 -4.65 -10.88
CA ALA A 173 1.22 -3.36 -10.54
C ALA A 173 1.54 -2.26 -11.57
N GLY A 174 2.76 -2.27 -12.13
CA GLY A 174 3.16 -1.37 -13.21
C GLY A 174 2.30 -1.54 -14.46
N SER A 175 1.92 -2.78 -14.78
CA SER A 175 1.16 -3.14 -15.98
C SER A 175 -0.36 -3.03 -15.81
N ALA A 176 -0.86 -2.96 -14.57
CA ALA A 176 -2.29 -2.88 -14.30
C ALA A 176 -2.90 -1.50 -14.62
N PRO A 177 -4.17 -1.44 -15.06
CA PRO A 177 -4.87 -0.18 -15.26
C PRO A 177 -5.11 0.56 -13.93
N ALA A 178 -5.01 1.88 -13.96
CA ALA A 178 -5.36 2.75 -12.82
C ALA A 178 -6.85 2.59 -12.46
N THR A 179 -7.17 2.46 -11.18
CA THR A 179 -8.55 2.44 -10.71
C THR A 179 -8.84 3.78 -10.05
N VAL A 180 -9.71 4.60 -10.66
CA VAL A 180 -10.14 5.86 -10.04
C VAL A 180 -11.03 5.49 -8.84
N PRO A 181 -10.71 5.94 -7.61
CA PRO A 181 -11.57 5.66 -6.46
C PRO A 181 -12.96 6.24 -6.71
N ALA A 182 -13.99 5.41 -6.53
CA ALA A 182 -15.38 5.87 -6.60
C ALA A 182 -15.57 7.02 -5.62
N LYS A 183 -16.11 8.14 -6.13
CA LYS A 183 -16.44 9.29 -5.31
C LYS A 183 -17.50 8.86 -4.28
N PRO A 184 -17.34 9.20 -2.99
CA PRO A 184 -18.33 8.88 -1.96
C PRO A 184 -19.69 9.53 -2.23
#